data_AF-A0A5C8WSV6-F1
#
_entry.id   AF-A0A5C8WSV6-F1
#
_cell.length_a   1.000
_cell.length_b   1.000
_cell.length_c   1.000
_cell.angle_alpha   90.00
_cell.angle_beta   90.00
_cell.angle_gamma   90.00
#
_symmetry.space_group_name_H-M   'P 1'
#
loop_
_entity.id
_entity.type
_entity.pdbx_description
1 polymer ?
#
loop_
_entity_poly.entity_id
_entity_poly.type
_entity_poly.pdbx_seq_one_letter_code
_entity_poly.pdbx_strand_id
1 'polypeptide(L)'
;MAEQASSFVRDWIASNIRNDPARWDARLDDWAADEVEKLRAAAKTAGLDLSDPELDGDVLHDEIAAAIECLSGDILSEVRGL
;
A
#
# COMPACT_ATOMS: atom_id res chain seq x y z
N MET A 1 7.42 3.45 -20.38
CA MET A 1 6.26 2.66 -19.92
C MET A 1 6.24 2.51 -18.39
N ALA A 2 7.41 2.45 -17.70
CA ALA A 2 7.50 2.35 -16.23
C ALA A 2 6.81 3.50 -15.45
N GLU A 3 6.90 4.75 -15.92
CA GLU A 3 6.31 5.92 -15.22
C GLU A 3 4.80 5.81 -14.93
N GLN A 4 4.06 5.04 -15.71
CA GLN A 4 2.62 4.82 -15.48
C GLN A 4 2.34 3.87 -14.30
N ALA A 5 3.16 2.82 -14.11
CA ALA A 5 2.99 1.86 -13.03
C ALA A 5 3.30 2.51 -11.68
N SER A 6 4.48 3.14 -11.56
CA SER A 6 4.88 3.89 -10.37
C SER A 6 3.88 4.98 -9.98
N SER A 7 3.36 5.74 -10.96
CA SER A 7 2.35 6.78 -10.68
C SER A 7 1.01 6.19 -10.24
N PHE A 8 0.60 5.05 -10.81
CA PHE A 8 -0.62 4.36 -10.42
C PHE A 8 -0.53 3.81 -8.99
N VAL A 9 0.60 3.17 -8.64
CA VAL A 9 0.84 2.63 -7.30
C VAL A 9 0.75 3.73 -6.25
N ARG A 10 1.43 4.86 -6.48
CA ARG A 10 1.40 6.00 -5.57
C ARG A 10 0.00 6.59 -5.38
N ASP A 11 -0.74 6.78 -6.47
CA ASP A 11 -2.12 7.29 -6.41
C ASP A 11 -3.04 6.31 -5.67
N TRP A 12 -2.89 5.01 -5.95
CA TRP A 12 -3.65 3.97 -5.28
C TRP A 12 -3.36 3.94 -3.77
N ILE A 13 -2.08 3.99 -3.38
CA ILE A 13 -1.67 4.01 -1.97
C ILE A 13 -2.27 5.24 -1.28
N ALA A 14 -2.14 6.44 -1.86
CA ALA A 14 -2.70 7.66 -1.29
C ALA A 14 -4.23 7.62 -1.13
N SER A 15 -4.94 6.87 -2.00
CA SER A 15 -6.40 6.77 -2.01
C SER A 15 -6.96 5.67 -1.08
N ASN A 16 -6.22 4.57 -0.93
CA ASN A 16 -6.67 3.37 -0.21
C ASN A 16 -5.98 3.20 1.15
N ILE A 17 -4.67 3.45 1.22
CA ILE A 17 -3.89 3.39 2.45
C ILE A 17 -4.10 4.68 3.22
N ARG A 18 -5.14 4.65 4.05
CA ARG A 18 -5.54 5.74 4.94
C ARG A 18 -5.49 5.27 6.38
N ASN A 19 -5.42 6.23 7.30
CA ASN A 19 -5.51 5.93 8.72
C ASN A 19 -6.88 5.30 9.04
N ASP A 20 -6.89 3.98 9.26
CA ASP A 20 -8.08 3.22 9.63
C ASP A 20 -7.88 2.58 11.01
N PRO A 21 -8.53 3.10 12.06
CA PRO A 21 -8.35 2.59 13.42
C PRO A 21 -8.89 1.17 13.64
N ALA A 22 -9.75 0.66 12.75
CA ALA A 22 -10.20 -0.73 12.83
C ALA A 22 -9.13 -1.72 12.35
N ARG A 23 -8.14 -1.26 11.57
CA ARG A 23 -7.00 -2.05 11.10
C ARG A 23 -5.72 -1.90 11.91
N TRP A 24 -5.70 -1.05 12.95
CA TRP A 24 -4.50 -0.89 13.81
C TRP A 24 -4.11 -2.16 14.57
N ASP A 25 -5.07 -3.05 14.86
CA ASP A 25 -4.80 -4.35 15.50
C ASP A 25 -4.46 -5.44 14.47
N ALA A 26 -4.67 -5.17 13.17
CA ALA A 26 -4.31 -6.10 12.12
C ALA A 26 -2.79 -6.19 12.00
N ARG A 27 -2.27 -7.39 11.73
CA ARG A 27 -0.86 -7.56 11.42
C ARG A 27 -0.55 -6.76 10.16
N LEU A 28 0.48 -5.92 10.22
CA LEU A 28 0.91 -5.08 9.10
C LEU A 28 1.12 -5.88 7.81
N ASP A 29 1.69 -7.08 7.93
CA ASP A 29 1.91 -8.03 6.83
C ASP A 29 0.59 -8.53 6.20
N ASP A 30 -0.41 -8.84 7.03
CA ASP A 30 -1.73 -9.31 6.57
C ASP A 30 -2.50 -8.19 5.87
N TRP A 31 -2.41 -6.97 6.42
CA TRP A 31 -2.99 -5.78 5.81
C TRP A 31 -2.29 -5.46 4.48
N ALA A 32 -0.96 -5.43 4.45
CA ALA A 32 -0.21 -5.16 3.22
C ALA A 32 -0.54 -6.19 2.13
N ALA A 33 -0.61 -7.48 2.47
CA ALA A 33 -1.00 -8.53 1.52
C ALA A 33 -2.42 -8.32 0.93
N ASP A 34 -3.42 -8.02 1.77
CA ASP A 34 -4.81 -7.73 1.34
C ASP A 34 -4.86 -6.53 0.38
N GLU A 35 -4.05 -5.50 0.62
CA GLU A 35 -3.99 -4.31 -0.23
C GLU A 35 -3.21 -4.55 -1.54
N VAL A 36 -2.14 -5.36 -1.52
CA VAL A 36 -1.41 -5.78 -2.72
C VAL A 36 -2.34 -6.52 -3.68
N GLU A 37 -3.17 -7.45 -3.18
CA GLU A 37 -4.12 -8.18 -4.01
C GLU A 37 -5.13 -7.23 -4.69
N LYS A 38 -5.65 -6.24 -3.96
CA LYS A 38 -6.56 -5.24 -4.50
C LYS A 38 -5.87 -4.33 -5.53
N LEU A 39 -4.64 -3.91 -5.25
CA LEU A 39 -3.87 -3.07 -6.17
C LEU A 39 -3.60 -3.81 -7.48
N ARG A 40 -3.15 -5.07 -7.44
CA ARG A 40 -2.90 -5.88 -8.65
C ARG A 40 -4.18 -6.13 -9.44
N ALA A 41 -5.31 -6.35 -8.77
CA ALA A 41 -6.61 -6.45 -9.44
C ALA A 41 -7.04 -5.14 -10.11
N ALA A 42 -6.79 -4.00 -9.46
CA ALA A 42 -7.05 -2.67 -10.02
C ALA A 42 -6.12 -2.37 -11.20
N ALA A 43 -4.83 -2.69 -11.09
CA ALA A 43 -3.84 -2.54 -12.15
C ALA A 43 -4.22 -3.35 -13.39
N LYS A 44 -4.65 -4.61 -13.20
CA LYS A 44 -5.18 -5.45 -14.28
C LYS A 44 -6.40 -4.83 -14.96
N THR A 45 -7.34 -4.29 -14.17
CA THR A 45 -8.54 -3.61 -14.68
C THR A 45 -8.19 -2.34 -15.47
N ALA A 46 -7.16 -1.61 -15.03
CA ALA A 46 -6.63 -0.44 -15.71
C ALA A 46 -5.82 -0.78 -16.99
N GLY A 47 -5.61 -2.07 -17.28
CA GLY A 47 -4.85 -2.53 -18.44
C GLY A 47 -3.33 -2.40 -18.27
N LEU A 48 -2.84 -2.32 -17.02
CA LEU A 48 -1.41 -2.34 -16.74
C LEU A 48 -0.83 -3.75 -16.90
N ASP A 49 0.43 -3.80 -17.32
CA ASP A 49 1.16 -5.06 -17.49
C ASP A 49 1.65 -5.57 -16.13
N LEU A 50 1.05 -6.66 -15.63
CA LEU A 50 1.42 -7.27 -14.35
C LEU A 50 2.78 -7.97 -14.37
N SER A 51 3.45 -8.05 -15.52
CA SER A 51 4.84 -8.53 -15.63
C SER A 51 5.84 -7.39 -15.42
N ASP A 52 5.36 -6.15 -15.28
CA ASP A 52 6.19 -5.03 -14.91
C ASP A 52 6.76 -5.23 -13.49
N PRO A 53 8.08 -5.07 -13.30
CA PRO A 53 8.71 -5.28 -12.01
C PRO A 53 8.21 -4.30 -10.93
N GLU A 54 7.66 -3.14 -11.29
CA GLU A 54 7.04 -2.22 -10.31
C GLU A 54 5.68 -2.72 -9.81
N LEU A 55 5.06 -3.68 -10.50
CA LEU A 55 3.82 -4.35 -10.08
C LEU A 55 4.09 -5.76 -9.53
N ASP A 56 5.36 -6.08 -9.27
CA ASP A 56 5.74 -7.30 -8.59
C ASP A 56 5.18 -7.33 -7.16
N GLY A 57 4.74 -8.50 -6.73
CA GLY A 57 4.09 -8.65 -5.43
C GLY A 57 4.99 -8.26 -4.26
N ASP A 58 6.29 -8.56 -4.35
CA ASP A 58 7.26 -8.24 -3.29
C ASP A 58 7.49 -6.72 -3.21
N VAL A 59 7.65 -6.07 -4.37
CA VAL A 59 7.87 -4.61 -4.45
C VAL A 59 6.64 -3.85 -3.95
N LEU A 60 5.44 -4.24 -4.39
CA LEU A 60 4.19 -3.63 -3.93
C LEU A 60 3.97 -3.83 -2.44
N HIS A 61 4.34 -5.01 -1.92
CA HIS A 61 4.22 -5.30 -0.49
C HIS A 61 5.12 -4.38 0.33
N ASP A 62 6.38 -4.19 -0.07
CA ASP A 62 7.32 -3.30 0.63
C ASP A 62 6.84 -1.84 0.64
N GLU A 63 6.39 -1.33 -0.52
CA GLU A 63 5.87 0.05 -0.64
C GLU A 63 4.60 0.27 0.20
N ILE A 64 3.66 -0.69 0.18
CA ILE A 64 2.42 -0.62 0.97
C ILE A 64 2.72 -0.76 2.46
N ALA A 65 3.58 -1.69 2.85
CA ALA A 65 4.01 -1.89 4.23
C ALA A 65 4.67 -0.62 4.79
N ALA A 66 5.57 0.01 4.03
CA ALA A 66 6.20 1.26 4.41
C ALA A 66 5.18 2.41 4.58
N ALA A 67 4.17 2.49 3.70
CA ALA A 67 3.11 3.49 3.81
C ALA A 67 2.24 3.27 5.06
N ILE A 68 1.86 2.02 5.36
CA ILE A 68 1.10 1.66 6.56
C ILE A 68 1.91 1.91 7.84
N GLU A 69 3.20 1.56 7.83
CA GLU A 69 4.10 1.79 8.96
C GLU A 69 4.28 3.28 9.24
N CYS A 70 4.41 4.10 8.18
CA CYS A 70 4.49 5.56 8.30
C CYS A 70 3.26 6.15 8.98
N LEU A 71 2.05 5.69 8.61
CA LEU A 71 0.80 6.08 9.25
C LEU A 71 0.76 5.65 10.73
N SER A 72 1.13 4.40 11.00
CA SER A 72 1.10 3.82 12.35
C SER A 72 2.12 4.48 13.28
N GLY A 73 3.30 4.83 12.75
CA GLY A 73 4.36 5.52 13.47
C GLY A 73 4.00 6.95 13.87
N ASP A 74 3.33 7.69 12.97
CA ASP A 74 2.83 9.04 13.25
C ASP A 74 1.79 9.04 14.37
N ILE A 75 0.84 8.10 14.31
CA ILE A 75 -0.22 7.94 15.33
C ILE A 75 0.36 7.51 16.68
N LEU A 76 1.29 6.55 16.70
CA LEU A 76 1.92 6.11 17.94
C LEU A 76 2.78 7.21 18.57
N SER A 77 3.37 8.08 17.75
CA SER A 77 4.12 9.25 18.22
C SER A 77 3.20 10.35 18.77
N GLU A 78 2.02 10.55 18.18
CA GLU A 78 1.00 11.49 18.68
C GLU A 78 0.35 10.98 19.98
N VAL A 79 0.00 9.69 20.05
CA VAL A 79 -0.65 9.08 21.22
C VAL A 79 0.30 8.91 22.41
N ARG A 80 1.60 8.65 22.19
CA ARG A 80 2.61 8.59 23.28
C ARG A 80 3.14 9.95 23.73
N GLY A 81 2.78 11.03 23.03
CA GLY A 81 3.14 12.41 23.39
C GLY A 81 2.27 13.04 24.48
N LEU A 82 1.31 12.30 25.06
CA LEU A 82 0.37 12.76 26.10
C LEU A 82 0.60 12.05 27.44
#